data_AF-A0A533VLG3-F1
#
_entry.id   AF-A0A533VLG3-F1
#
_cell.length_a   1.000
_cell.length_b   1.000
_cell.length_c   1.000
_cell.angle_alpha   90.00
_cell.angle_beta   90.00
_cell.angle_gamma   90.00
#
_symmetry.space_group_name_H-M   'P 1'
#
loop_
_entity.id
_entity.type
_entity.pdbx_description
1 polymer ?
#
loop_
_entity_poly.entity_id
_entity_poly.type
_entity_poly.pdbx_seq_one_letter_code
_entity_poly.pdbx_strand_id
1 'polypeptide(L)' 'MRETLSLSSDQEVRDFVRGCTFYGTGGGGSPEYGYGILSRVLKEKKRIPVFDPDSISNDDWTVCAYGMGSIAPRTPE' A
#
# COMPACT_ATOMS: atom_id res chain seq x y z
N MET A 1 -10.63 -2.15 -16.00
CA MET A 1 -9.39 -1.64 -15.40
C MET A 1 -8.18 -2.34 -15.99
N ARG A 2 -7.21 -1.57 -16.46
CA ARG A 2 -5.95 -2.01 -17.05
C ARG A 2 -4.90 -2.11 -15.95
N GLU A 3 -4.23 -3.26 -15.86
CA GLU A 3 -3.16 -3.49 -14.89
C GLU A 3 -1.84 -2.90 -15.41
N THR A 4 -1.09 -2.24 -14.53
CA THR A 4 0.21 -1.61 -14.85
C THR A 4 1.38 -2.27 -14.12
N LEU A 5 1.12 -2.87 -12.97
CA LEU A 5 2.11 -3.54 -12.14
C LEU A 5 1.43 -4.68 -11.35
N SER A 6 2.18 -5.74 -11.08
CA SER A 6 1.77 -6.86 -10.24
C SER A 6 2.87 -7.17 -9.24
N LEU A 7 2.59 -7.04 -7.94
CA LEU A 7 3.51 -7.51 -6.89
C LEU A 7 3.24 -9.00 -6.65
N SER A 8 4.27 -9.82 -6.81
CA SER A 8 4.19 -11.29 -6.70
C SER A 8 5.29 -11.90 -5.82
N SER A 9 6.26 -11.10 -5.40
CA SER A 9 7.38 -11.50 -4.54
C SER A 9 7.57 -10.57 -3.33
N ASP A 10 8.26 -11.09 -2.32
CA ASP A 10 8.64 -10.31 -1.11
C ASP A 10 9.49 -9.09 -1.48
N GLN A 11 10.41 -9.26 -2.44
CA GLN A 11 11.29 -8.20 -2.90
C GLN A 11 10.50 -7.05 -3.56
N GLU A 12 9.53 -7.37 -4.42
CA GLU A 12 8.67 -6.36 -5.05
C GLU A 12 7.84 -5.58 -4.02
N VAL A 13 7.35 -6.25 -2.96
CA VAL A 13 6.67 -5.57 -1.86
C VAL A 13 7.61 -4.63 -1.11
N ARG A 14 8.84 -5.05 -0.83
CA ARG A 14 9.85 -4.19 -0.18
C ARG A 14 10.19 -2.97 -1.03
N ASP A 15 10.39 -3.17 -2.33
CA ASP A 15 10.74 -2.10 -3.25
C ASP A 15 9.57 -1.12 -3.42
N PHE A 16 8.34 -1.62 -3.47
CA PHE A 16 7.13 -0.80 -3.51
C PHE A 16 7.03 0.09 -2.26
N VAL A 17 7.14 -0.50 -1.07
CA VAL A 17 7.11 0.24 0.21
C VAL A 17 8.24 1.27 0.27
N ARG A 18 9.46 0.89 -0.12
CA ARG A 18 10.61 1.80 -0.15
C ARG A 18 10.36 3.00 -1.07
N GLY A 19 9.78 2.76 -2.24
CA GLY A 19 9.36 3.83 -3.16
C GLY A 19 8.35 4.77 -2.50
N CYS A 20 7.29 4.22 -1.89
CA CYS A 20 6.30 5.01 -1.15
C CYS A 20 6.94 5.85 -0.03
N THR A 21 7.87 5.28 0.73
CA THR A 21 8.59 6.00 1.80
C THR A 21 9.44 7.14 1.24
N PHE A 22 10.18 6.89 0.15
CA PHE A 22 11.01 7.90 -0.48
C PHE A 22 10.17 9.07 -1.02
N TYR A 23 9.09 8.77 -1.73
CA TYR A 23 8.17 9.78 -2.27
C TYR A 23 7.22 10.38 -1.22
N GLY A 24 7.17 9.81 -0.01
CA GLY A 24 6.37 10.31 1.11
C GLY A 24 6.96 11.52 1.84
N THR A 25 8.19 11.93 1.52
CA THR A 25 8.84 13.17 2.02
C THR A 25 8.88 13.31 3.55
N GLY A 26 8.94 12.19 4.28
CA GLY A 26 8.95 12.15 5.75
C GLY A 26 7.60 11.88 6.41
N GLY A 27 6.52 11.79 5.62
CA GLY A 27 5.19 11.34 6.06
C GLY A 27 4.81 9.95 5.54
N GLY A 28 3.52 9.61 5.64
CA GLY A 28 2.95 8.38 5.05
C GLY A 28 2.91 7.15 5.98
N GLY A 29 3.42 7.27 7.22
CA GLY A 29 3.42 6.20 8.21
C GLY A 29 4.70 5.33 8.21
N SER A 30 4.75 4.33 9.08
CA SER A 30 5.91 3.43 9.21
C SER A 30 6.04 2.51 7.98
N PRO A 31 7.22 2.44 7.35
CA PRO A 31 7.50 1.49 6.27
C PRO A 31 7.30 0.03 6.70
N GLU A 32 7.68 -0.32 7.93
CA GLU A 32 7.55 -1.66 8.49
C GLU A 32 6.08 -2.07 8.60
N TYR A 33 5.22 -1.13 9.00
CA TYR A 33 3.77 -1.36 9.06
C TYR A 33 3.17 -1.58 7.67
N GLY A 34 3.53 -0.74 6.69
CA GLY A 34 3.10 -0.89 5.30
C GLY A 34 3.53 -2.23 4.69
N TYR A 35 4.80 -2.62 4.89
CA TYR A 35 5.32 -3.92 4.49
C TYR A 35 4.55 -5.08 5.14
N GLY A 36 4.23 -4.98 6.43
CA GLY A 36 3.47 -6.01 7.14
C GLY A 36 2.09 -6.26 6.54
N ILE A 37 1.36 -5.19 6.18
CA ILE A 37 0.05 -5.29 5.52
C ILE A 37 0.20 -5.96 4.15
N LEU A 38 1.07 -5.43 3.30
CA LEU A 38 1.20 -5.92 1.92
C LEU A 38 1.74 -7.36 1.87
N SER A 39 2.67 -7.72 2.74
CA SER A 39 3.20 -9.09 2.83
C SER A 39 2.12 -10.10 3.23
N ARG A 40 1.23 -9.72 4.15
CA ARG A 40 0.08 -10.55 4.53
C ARG A 40 -0.86 -10.76 3.34
N VAL A 41 -1.21 -9.67 2.64
CA VAL A 41 -2.07 -9.75 1.45
C VAL A 41 -1.42 -10.61 0.38
N LEU A 42 -0.12 -10.43 0.11
CA LEU A 42 0.62 -11.24 -0.86
C LEU A 42 0.61 -12.72 -0.48
N LYS A 43 0.82 -13.06 0.80
CA LYS A 43 0.78 -14.46 1.26
C LYS A 43 -0.58 -15.10 1.04
N GLU A 44 -1.66 -14.37 1.30
CA GLU A 44 -3.05 -14.83 1.20
C GLU A 44 -3.55 -14.88 -0.26
N LYS A 45 -3.27 -13.83 -1.04
CA LYS A 45 -3.80 -13.64 -2.41
C LYS A 45 -2.84 -14.05 -3.51
N LYS A 46 -1.57 -14.33 -3.17
CA LYS A 46 -0.47 -14.66 -4.10
C LYS A 46 -0.07 -13.55 -5.07
N ARG A 47 -0.84 -12.48 -5.15
CA ARG A 47 -0.63 -11.36 -6.06
C ARG A 47 -1.32 -10.09 -5.56
N ILE A 48 -0.72 -8.93 -5.83
CA ILE A 48 -1.32 -7.61 -5.60
C ILE A 48 -1.23 -6.82 -6.91
N PRO A 49 -2.34 -6.70 -7.68
CA PRO A 49 -2.35 -5.88 -8.89
C PRO A 49 -2.47 -4.40 -8.57
N VAL A 50 -1.77 -3.58 -9.34
CA VAL A 50 -1.91 -2.12 -9.38
C VAL A 50 -2.47 -1.75 -10.75
N PHE A 51 -3.52 -0.95 -10.75
CA PHE A 51 -4.24 -0.57 -11.97
C PHE A 51 -3.92 0.87 -12.37
N ASP A 52 -4.01 1.12 -13.66
CA ASP A 52 -4.00 2.45 -14.24
C ASP A 52 -5.26 3.23 -13.81
N PRO A 53 -5.13 4.38 -13.13
CA PRO A 53 -6.28 5.18 -12.74
C PRO A 53 -7.13 5.65 -13.94
N ASP A 54 -6.52 5.89 -15.10
CA ASP A 54 -7.24 6.33 -16.32
C ASP A 54 -8.10 5.22 -16.93
N SER A 55 -8.00 4.00 -16.39
CA SER A 55 -8.78 2.83 -16.83
C SER A 55 -10.01 2.52 -15.98
N ILE A 56 -10.30 3.38 -15.00
CA ILE A 56 -11.50 3.34 -14.15
C ILE A 56 -12.63 4.06 -14.89
N SER A 57 -13.84 3.48 -14.90
CA SER A 57 -14.99 4.12 -15.56
C SER A 57 -15.43 5.36 -14.77
N ASN A 58 -15.96 6.37 -15.47
CA ASN A 58 -16.53 7.56 -14.82
C ASN A 58 -17.72 7.24 -13.89
N ASP A 59 -18.39 6.11 -14.16
CA ASP A 59 -19.55 5.65 -13.38
C ASP A 59 -19.16 4.66 -12.26
N ASP A 60 -17.87 4.30 -12.13
CA ASP A 60 -17.40 3.41 -11.08
C ASP A 60 -17.29 4.15 -9.74
N TRP A 61 -17.69 3.49 -8.66
CA TRP A 61 -17.47 4.01 -7.31
C TRP A 61 -16.10 3.58 -6.79
N THR A 62 -15.28 4.56 -6.39
CA THR A 62 -13.95 4.31 -5.80
C THR A 62 -13.90 4.77 -4.35
N VAL A 63 -13.00 4.17 -3.57
CA VAL A 63 -12.79 4.51 -2.15
C VAL A 63 -11.30 4.73 -1.91
N CYS A 64 -10.96 5.85 -1.30
CA CYS A 64 -9.60 6.11 -0.82
C CYS A 64 -9.49 5.63 0.64
N ALA A 65 -9.05 4.39 0.82
CA ALA A 65 -8.81 3.83 2.15
C ALA A 65 -7.41 4.22 2.64
N TYR A 66 -7.32 4.79 3.84
CA TYR A 66 -6.06 5.07 4.51
C TYR A 66 -6.20 4.91 6.03
N GLY A 67 -5.09 4.60 6.70
CA GLY A 67 -5.05 4.54 8.16
C GLY A 67 -4.96 5.93 8.77
N MET A 68 -5.77 6.20 9.79
CA MET A 68 -5.72 7.43 10.59
C MET A 68 -5.49 7.07 12.06
N GLY A 69 -4.64 7.82 12.75
CA GLY A 69 -4.37 7.66 14.17
C GLY A 69 -3.24 8.55 14.67
N SER A 70 -2.99 8.52 15.97
CA SER A 70 -1.85 9.20 16.57
C SER A 70 -0.54 8.45 16.28
N ILE A 71 0.51 9.19 15.97
CA ILE A 71 1.89 8.66 15.91
C ILE A 71 2.57 8.65 17.29
N ALA A 72 1.91 9.17 18.31
CA ALA A 72 2.48 9.23 19.65
C ALA A 72 2.82 7.82 20.16
N PRO A 73 3.92 7.65 20.92
CA PRO A 73 4.23 6.40 21.58
C PRO A 73 3.04 5.94 22.41
N ARG A 74 2.75 4.63 22.37
CA ARG A 74 1.74 4.04 23.26
C ARG A 74 2.23 4.17 24.71
N THR A 75 1.51 4.91 25.53
CA THR A 75 1.69 4.91 26.99
C THR A 75 0.78 3.85 27.61
N PRO A 76 1.14 3.28 28.78
CA PRO A 76 0.17 2.54 29.59
C PRO A 76 -1.06 3.42 29.86
N GLU A 77 -2.24 2.80 29.83
CA GLU A 77 -3.51 3.42 30.22
C GLU A 77 -3.61 3.61 31.74
#